data_AF-W7MCQ4-F1
#
_entry.id   AF-W7MCQ4-F1
#
_cell.length_a   1.000
_cell.length_b   1.000
_cell.length_c   1.000
_cell.angle_alpha   90.00
_cell.angle_beta   90.00
_cell.angle_gamma   90.00
#
_symmetry.space_group_name_H-M   'P 1'
#
loop_
_entity.id
_entity.type
_entity.pdbx_description
1 polymer ?
#
loop_
_entity_poly.entity_id
_entity_poly.type
_entity_poly.pdbx_seq_one_letter_code
_entity_poly.pdbx_strand_id
1 'polypeptide(L)'
;MAFKLAALLFASAAMAAKMGDSGALSSLDAGLGGTVEVVSNTELKITDYELKDASAPALYWWGSKTDDLSSGFRINKERISDTSSKMDIMVKLDAGYTAKDFSYVGLWCEKFDANFGQAKLSSDGDSMNSTDEMDKKEDGMKKDEMNGVSGCPTGQPAMVVAILSLLVFSAYFA
;
A
#
# COMPACT_ATOMS: atom_id res chain seq x y z
N MET A 1 -42.36 -25.01 -9.91
CA MET A 1 -41.61 -24.22 -8.91
C MET A 1 -40.61 -23.34 -9.66
N ALA A 2 -40.99 -22.11 -10.03
CA ALA A 2 -40.11 -21.22 -10.79
C ALA A 2 -39.32 -20.36 -9.80
N PHE A 3 -38.04 -20.69 -9.62
CA PHE A 3 -37.10 -19.87 -8.85
C PHE A 3 -36.81 -18.59 -9.65
N LYS A 4 -37.47 -17.50 -9.29
CA LYS A 4 -37.13 -16.17 -9.79
C LYS A 4 -35.78 -15.77 -9.17
N LEU A 5 -34.70 -15.85 -9.96
CA LEU A 5 -33.44 -15.19 -9.61
C LEU A 5 -33.70 -13.68 -9.56
N ALA A 6 -33.69 -13.11 -8.36
CA ALA A 6 -33.58 -11.67 -8.18
C ALA A 6 -32.10 -11.30 -8.34
N ALA A 7 -31.75 -10.66 -9.46
CA ALA A 7 -30.44 -10.07 -9.65
C ALA A 7 -30.33 -8.84 -8.75
N LEU A 8 -29.53 -8.94 -7.68
CA LEU A 8 -29.11 -7.79 -6.88
C LEU A 8 -28.12 -6.96 -7.72
N LEU A 9 -28.64 -5.91 -8.35
CA LEU A 9 -27.81 -4.84 -8.92
C LEU A 9 -27.23 -4.04 -7.75
N PHE A 10 -26.05 -4.43 -7.26
CA PHE A 10 -25.25 -3.55 -6.41
C PHE A 10 -24.68 -2.46 -7.33
N ALA A 11 -25.34 -1.30 -7.37
CA ALA A 11 -24.76 -0.12 -8.00
C ALA A 11 -23.54 0.28 -7.18
N SER A 12 -22.34 -0.10 -7.64
CA SER A 12 -21.11 0.49 -7.13
C SER A 12 -21.12 1.97 -7.54
N ALA A 13 -21.63 2.83 -6.66
CA ALA A 13 -21.34 4.25 -6.78
C ALA A 13 -19.83 4.38 -6.67
N ALA A 14 -19.15 4.57 -7.80
CA ALA A 14 -17.76 4.96 -7.82
C ALA A 14 -17.70 6.31 -7.09
N MET A 15 -17.28 6.27 -5.83
CA MET A 15 -17.15 7.46 -5.00
C MET A 15 -15.93 8.21 -5.53
N ALA A 16 -16.20 9.18 -6.40
CA ALA A 16 -15.26 10.19 -6.84
C ALA A 16 -14.62 10.89 -5.63
N ALA A 17 -13.32 11.19 -5.69
CA ALA A 17 -12.67 11.87 -4.57
C ALA A 17 -13.20 13.29 -4.39
N LYS A 18 -13.32 13.71 -3.13
CA LYS A 18 -13.80 15.01 -2.69
C LYS A 18 -12.74 15.70 -1.84
N MET A 19 -12.82 17.04 -1.77
CA MET A 19 -12.02 17.82 -0.83
C MET A 19 -12.10 17.26 0.59
N GLY A 20 -10.95 17.02 1.20
CA GLY A 20 -10.79 16.39 2.51
C GLY A 20 -10.60 14.86 2.46
N ASP A 21 -10.81 14.21 1.31
CA ASP A 21 -10.47 12.80 1.16
C ASP A 21 -8.96 12.63 1.18
N SER A 22 -8.50 11.54 1.79
CA SER A 22 -7.09 11.22 1.88
C SER A 22 -6.83 9.73 1.72
N GLY A 23 -5.57 9.37 1.49
CA GLY A 23 -5.12 7.99 1.40
C GLY A 23 -3.60 7.88 1.46
N ALA A 24 -3.11 6.82 2.09
CA ALA A 24 -1.69 6.50 2.11
C ALA A 24 -1.24 5.88 0.79
N LEU A 25 -0.10 6.33 0.26
CA LEU A 25 0.51 5.71 -0.91
C LEU A 25 1.06 4.34 -0.51
N SER A 26 0.60 3.30 -1.21
CA SER A 26 1.22 1.98 -1.08
C SER A 26 2.63 2.05 -1.67
N SER A 27 3.62 1.71 -0.84
CA SER A 27 5.00 1.61 -1.30
C SER A 27 5.19 0.32 -2.09
N LEU A 28 5.36 0.44 -3.41
CA LEU A 28 5.90 -0.65 -4.24
C LEU A 28 7.44 -0.58 -4.30
N ASP A 29 8.07 -1.48 -5.08
CA ASP A 29 9.52 -1.65 -5.26
C ASP A 29 10.34 -0.37 -5.44
N ALA A 30 9.74 0.74 -5.91
CA ALA A 30 10.41 2.03 -6.09
C ALA A 30 10.51 2.90 -4.82
N GLY A 31 9.95 2.45 -3.70
CA GLY A 31 9.99 3.17 -2.42
C GLY A 31 9.19 4.47 -2.42
N LEU A 32 8.06 4.51 -3.14
CA LEU A 32 7.10 5.60 -3.06
C LEU A 32 6.42 5.62 -1.68
N GLY A 33 6.36 6.77 -1.04
CA GLY A 33 5.71 6.93 0.26
C GLY A 33 5.07 8.30 0.41
N GLY A 34 4.19 8.40 1.41
CA GLY A 34 3.50 9.63 1.78
C GLY A 34 1.98 9.44 1.86
N THR A 35 1.28 10.50 2.26
CA THR A 35 -0.19 10.54 2.34
C THR A 35 -0.69 11.59 1.37
N VAL A 36 -1.57 11.19 0.45
CA VAL A 36 -2.26 12.09 -0.47
C VAL A 36 -3.49 12.65 0.21
N GLU A 37 -3.69 13.95 0.13
CA GLU A 37 -4.87 14.67 0.61
C GLU A 37 -5.42 15.57 -0.49
N VAL A 38 -6.74 15.55 -0.69
CA VAL A 38 -7.42 16.44 -1.62
C VAL A 38 -7.66 17.79 -0.96
N VAL A 39 -6.74 18.73 -1.19
CA VAL A 39 -6.85 20.10 -0.64
C VAL A 39 -7.78 21.00 -1.45
N SER A 40 -7.96 20.73 -2.75
CA SER A 40 -8.97 21.42 -3.57
C SER A 40 -9.43 20.55 -4.74
N ASN A 41 -10.40 21.02 -5.54
CA ASN A 41 -10.83 20.29 -6.73
C ASN A 41 -9.70 20.12 -7.77
N THR A 42 -8.66 20.94 -7.74
CA THR A 42 -7.58 20.97 -8.75
C THR A 42 -6.19 20.89 -8.14
N GLU A 43 -6.07 20.54 -6.86
CA GLU A 43 -4.77 20.45 -6.19
C GLU A 43 -4.80 19.37 -5.10
N LEU A 44 -3.72 18.60 -5.05
CA LEU A 44 -3.48 17.57 -4.05
C LEU A 44 -2.26 17.97 -3.22
N LYS A 45 -2.31 17.70 -1.92
CA LYS A 45 -1.16 17.78 -1.04
C LYS A 45 -0.65 16.37 -0.79
N ILE A 46 0.65 16.15 -0.91
CA ILE A 46 1.28 14.90 -0.47
C ILE A 46 2.18 15.23 0.69
N THR A 47 1.85 14.67 1.86
CA THR A 47 2.60 14.84 3.12
C THR A 47 3.54 13.66 3.29
N ASP A 48 4.73 13.89 3.85
CA ASP A 48 5.77 12.85 4.00
C ASP A 48 6.14 12.16 2.67
N TYR A 49 6.13 12.91 1.56
CA TYR A 49 6.46 12.39 0.24
C TYR A 49 7.88 11.84 0.21
N GLU A 50 8.00 10.58 -0.21
CA GLU A 50 9.26 9.87 -0.40
C GLU A 50 9.24 9.17 -1.76
N LEU A 51 10.34 9.27 -2.50
CA LEU A 51 10.56 8.51 -3.72
C LEU A 51 12.03 8.13 -3.80
N LYS A 52 12.33 6.83 -3.64
CA LYS A 52 13.71 6.33 -3.62
C LYS A 52 14.29 6.14 -5.00
N ASP A 53 13.47 5.77 -5.98
CA ASP A 53 13.89 5.58 -7.37
C ASP A 53 13.03 6.42 -8.33
N ALA A 54 13.67 7.37 -9.00
CA ALA A 54 13.09 8.21 -10.05
C ALA A 54 13.69 7.91 -11.44
N SER A 55 14.29 6.73 -11.64
CA SER A 55 14.95 6.35 -12.90
C SER A 55 13.97 6.10 -14.06
N ALA A 56 12.67 6.01 -13.77
CA ALA A 56 11.64 5.84 -14.78
C ALA A 56 11.53 7.07 -15.71
N PRO A 57 11.69 6.89 -17.04
CA PRO A 57 11.85 8.01 -17.97
C PRO A 57 10.55 8.78 -18.28
N ALA A 58 9.39 8.23 -17.90
CA ALA A 58 8.06 8.76 -18.19
C ALA A 58 7.13 8.59 -16.97
N LEU A 59 7.61 8.97 -15.79
CA LEU A 59 6.89 8.88 -14.52
C LEU A 59 6.05 10.14 -14.27
N TYR A 60 4.76 9.97 -14.01
CA TYR A 60 3.80 11.05 -13.81
C TYR A 60 2.83 10.73 -12.69
N TRP A 61 2.20 11.77 -12.13
CA TRP A 61 1.01 11.60 -11.32
C TRP A 61 -0.17 11.14 -12.17
N TRP A 62 -0.83 10.10 -11.70
CA TRP A 62 -1.87 9.37 -12.41
C TRP A 62 -3.11 9.24 -11.54
N GLY A 63 -4.29 9.32 -12.17
CA GLY A 63 -5.57 9.10 -11.52
C GLY A 63 -6.32 7.94 -12.18
N SER A 64 -7.05 7.16 -11.39
CA SER A 64 -7.96 6.13 -11.90
C SER A 64 -9.25 6.08 -11.10
N LYS A 65 -10.33 5.62 -11.74
CA LYS A 65 -11.63 5.38 -11.09
C LYS A 65 -11.67 4.04 -10.36
N THR A 66 -10.76 3.14 -10.72
CA THR A 66 -10.60 1.80 -10.14
C THR A 66 -9.20 1.67 -9.55
N ASP A 67 -8.94 0.59 -8.83
CA ASP A 67 -7.60 0.26 -8.34
C ASP A 67 -6.61 -0.06 -9.46
N ASP A 68 -7.09 -0.36 -10.67
CA ASP A 68 -6.23 -0.50 -11.84
C ASP A 68 -5.82 0.88 -12.42
N LEU A 69 -4.56 1.28 -12.22
CA LEU A 69 -3.98 2.49 -12.81
C LEU A 69 -3.74 2.40 -14.33
N SER A 70 -3.65 1.20 -14.91
CA SER A 70 -3.43 1.05 -16.36
C SER A 70 -4.61 1.60 -17.18
N SER A 71 -5.81 1.57 -16.60
CA SER A 71 -7.03 2.18 -17.15
C SER A 71 -7.20 3.67 -16.82
N GLY A 72 -6.24 4.24 -16.08
CA GLY A 72 -6.27 5.60 -15.60
C GLY A 72 -5.86 6.63 -16.64
N PHE A 73 -5.58 7.83 -16.17
CA PHE A 73 -5.16 8.96 -16.98
C PHE A 73 -4.17 9.84 -16.22
N ARG A 74 -3.33 10.55 -16.98
CA ARG A 74 -2.42 11.54 -16.44
C ARG A 74 -3.18 12.71 -15.84
N ILE A 75 -2.94 13.01 -14.57
CA ILE A 75 -3.57 14.15 -13.89
C ILE A 75 -2.66 15.37 -13.81
N ASN A 76 -1.36 15.20 -14.05
CA ASN A 76 -0.37 16.28 -14.06
C ASN A 76 0.71 16.01 -15.12
N LYS A 77 1.01 17.01 -15.96
CA LYS A 77 2.00 16.92 -17.04
C LYS A 77 3.45 17.01 -16.59
N GLU A 78 3.71 17.41 -15.35
CA GLU A 78 5.07 17.54 -14.83
C GLU A 78 5.65 16.14 -14.63
N ARG A 79 6.77 15.88 -15.31
CA ARG A 79 7.47 14.62 -15.20
C ARG A 79 8.26 14.60 -13.90
N ILE A 80 8.17 13.51 -13.18
CA ILE A 80 9.01 13.26 -12.00
C ILE A 80 10.35 12.69 -12.49
N SER A 81 11.44 13.38 -12.18
CA SER A 81 12.81 12.95 -12.52
C SER A 81 13.77 12.91 -11.34
N ASP A 82 13.32 13.34 -10.17
CA ASP A 82 14.16 13.54 -9.00
C ASP A 82 13.63 12.71 -7.84
N THR A 83 14.55 12.16 -7.06
CA THR A 83 14.22 11.47 -5.81
C THR A 83 13.85 12.51 -4.75
N SER A 84 13.13 12.06 -3.72
CA SER A 84 12.71 12.94 -2.64
C SER A 84 12.68 12.18 -1.32
N SER A 85 13.02 12.87 -0.25
CA SER A 85 13.14 12.28 1.08
C SER A 85 12.31 13.07 2.08
N LYS A 86 11.12 12.56 2.40
CA LYS A 86 10.22 13.05 3.45
C LYS A 86 9.99 14.56 3.42
N MET A 87 9.29 15.02 2.39
CA MET A 87 8.90 16.43 2.26
C MET A 87 7.44 16.56 1.87
N ASP A 88 6.87 17.75 2.09
CA ASP A 88 5.51 18.05 1.64
C ASP A 88 5.55 18.66 0.24
N ILE A 89 4.72 18.15 -0.67
CA ILE A 89 4.58 18.68 -2.03
C ILE A 89 3.13 18.98 -2.38
N MET A 90 2.96 19.89 -3.35
CA MET A 90 1.67 20.27 -3.90
C MET A 90 1.64 19.88 -5.37
N VAL A 91 0.67 19.04 -5.74
CA VAL A 91 0.48 18.56 -7.11
C VAL A 91 -0.75 19.24 -7.68
N LYS A 92 -0.54 20.06 -8.71
CA LYS A 92 -1.62 20.72 -9.44
C LYS A 92 -2.17 19.80 -10.51
N LEU A 93 -3.49 19.69 -10.57
CA LEU A 93 -4.15 18.97 -11.65
C LEU A 93 -4.11 19.80 -12.92
N ASP A 94 -3.87 19.14 -14.04
CA ASP A 94 -3.91 19.77 -15.35
C ASP A 94 -5.32 20.26 -15.69
N ALA A 95 -5.40 21.25 -16.60
CA ALA A 95 -6.66 21.80 -17.06
C ALA A 95 -7.61 20.70 -17.59
N GLY A 96 -8.84 20.68 -17.07
CA GLY A 96 -9.88 19.73 -17.45
C GLY A 96 -9.99 18.51 -16.53
N TYR A 97 -9.08 18.33 -15.58
CA TYR A 97 -9.16 17.30 -14.55
C TYR A 97 -9.49 17.89 -13.19
N THR A 98 -10.26 17.13 -12.42
CA THR A 98 -10.63 17.45 -11.05
C THR A 98 -10.48 16.24 -10.16
N ALA A 99 -10.41 16.46 -8.84
CA ALA A 99 -10.38 15.37 -7.85
C ALA A 99 -11.55 14.39 -8.01
N LYS A 100 -12.67 14.83 -8.59
CA LYS A 100 -13.85 13.97 -8.78
C LYS A 100 -13.71 12.98 -9.94
N ASP A 101 -12.71 13.13 -10.78
CA ASP A 101 -12.54 12.28 -11.96
C ASP A 101 -11.89 10.93 -11.63
N PHE A 102 -11.33 10.79 -10.43
CA PHE A 102 -10.63 9.61 -9.95
C PHE A 102 -10.97 9.31 -8.48
N SER A 103 -10.73 8.06 -8.10
CA SER A 103 -10.83 7.56 -6.71
C SER A 103 -9.48 7.02 -6.21
N TYR A 104 -8.56 6.73 -7.13
CA TYR A 104 -7.20 6.28 -6.86
C TYR A 104 -6.21 7.26 -7.49
N VAL A 105 -5.13 7.56 -6.76
CA VAL A 105 -4.04 8.42 -7.23
C VAL A 105 -2.72 7.75 -6.95
N GLY A 106 -1.79 7.79 -7.89
CA GLY A 106 -0.48 7.21 -7.72
C GLY A 106 0.53 7.70 -8.74
N LEU A 107 1.67 7.02 -8.80
CA LEU A 107 2.67 7.23 -9.82
C LEU A 107 2.60 6.13 -10.88
N TRP A 108 2.58 6.55 -12.14
CA TRP A 108 2.54 5.64 -13.28
C TRP A 108 3.64 5.98 -14.28
N CYS A 109 4.35 4.95 -14.74
CA CYS A 109 5.32 5.06 -15.82
C CYS A 109 4.67 4.67 -17.15
N GLU A 110 4.36 5.65 -18.00
CA GLU A 110 3.70 5.39 -19.28
C GLU A 110 4.54 4.58 -20.27
N LYS A 111 5.86 4.71 -20.20
CA LYS A 111 6.75 4.02 -21.16
C LYS A 111 6.78 2.51 -20.94
N PHE A 112 6.59 2.09 -19.68
CA PHE A 112 6.73 0.70 -19.27
C PHE A 112 5.43 0.11 -18.72
N ASP A 113 4.34 0.87 -18.76
CA ASP A 113 3.04 0.51 -18.20
C ASP A 113 3.17 -0.03 -16.76
N ALA A 114 3.93 0.70 -15.93
CA ALA A 114 4.32 0.24 -14.60
C ALA A 114 3.76 1.14 -13.50
N ASN A 115 3.20 0.49 -12.47
CA ASN A 115 2.67 1.13 -11.26
C ASN A 115 3.78 1.27 -10.21
N PHE A 116 4.00 2.47 -9.71
CA PHE A 116 5.00 2.78 -8.68
C PHE A 116 4.41 2.84 -7.27
N GLY A 117 3.09 2.74 -7.16
CA GLY A 117 2.35 2.82 -5.91
C GLY A 117 1.17 3.76 -6.05
N GLN A 118 0.16 3.55 -5.22
CA GLN A 118 -1.09 4.30 -5.30
C GLN A 118 -1.78 4.39 -3.94
N ALA A 119 -2.61 5.41 -3.79
CA ALA A 119 -3.50 5.61 -2.68
C ALA A 119 -4.95 5.52 -3.17
N LYS A 120 -5.81 4.89 -2.38
CA LYS A 120 -7.26 5.06 -2.51
C LYS A 120 -7.65 6.29 -1.72
N LEU A 121 -8.34 7.23 -2.35
CA LEU A 121 -8.86 8.42 -1.67
C LEU A 121 -10.21 8.08 -1.05
N SER A 122 -10.32 8.28 0.27
CA SER A 122 -11.56 8.10 1.00
C SER A 122 -11.68 9.14 2.12
N SER A 123 -12.92 9.42 2.54
CA SER A 123 -13.17 10.35 3.64
C SER A 123 -12.73 9.81 5.00
N ASP A 124 -12.55 8.48 5.13
CA ASP A 124 -12.13 7.82 6.37
C ASP A 124 -10.61 7.70 6.51
N GLY A 125 -9.83 8.11 5.50
CA GLY A 125 -8.35 8.07 5.54
C GLY A 125 -7.82 6.67 5.86
N ASP A 126 -8.49 5.64 5.30
CA ASP A 126 -8.18 4.25 5.62
C ASP A 126 -6.82 3.89 5.01
N SER A 127 -5.80 3.95 5.88
CA SER A 127 -4.45 3.48 5.64
C SER A 127 -4.51 1.96 5.45
N MET A 128 -4.96 1.51 4.29
CA MET A 128 -4.87 0.12 3.87
C MET A 128 -3.40 -0.16 3.55
N ASN A 129 -2.62 -0.36 4.61
CA ASN A 129 -1.37 -1.09 4.56
C ASN A 129 -1.71 -2.54 4.21
N SER A 130 -1.88 -2.81 2.91
CA SER A 130 -1.87 -4.18 2.39
C SER A 130 -0.44 -4.69 2.51
N THR A 131 -0.06 -5.13 3.72
CA THR A 131 0.84 -6.27 3.80
C THR A 131 0.01 -7.44 3.31
N ASP A 132 0.09 -7.75 2.02
CA ASP A 132 -0.36 -9.03 1.49
C ASP A 132 0.54 -10.12 2.10
N GLU A 133 0.27 -10.49 3.36
CA GLU A 133 0.71 -11.76 3.91
C GLU A 133 0.04 -12.85 3.08
N MET A 134 0.83 -13.48 2.20
CA MET A 134 0.47 -14.72 1.56
C MET A 134 0.29 -15.79 2.64
N ASP A 135 -0.94 -15.96 3.09
CA ASP A 135 -1.37 -17.04 3.98
C ASP A 135 -1.24 -18.37 3.23
N LYS A 136 -0.09 -19.03 3.40
CA LYS A 136 0.14 -20.39 2.90
C LYS A 136 -0.66 -21.36 3.77
N LYS A 137 -1.88 -21.62 3.33
CA LYS A 137 -2.74 -22.74 3.73
C LYS A 137 -2.01 -24.07 3.49
N GLU A 138 -1.54 -24.70 4.57
CA GLU A 138 -1.26 -26.15 4.59
C GLU A 138 -2.25 -26.83 5.54
N ASP A 139 -3.04 -27.73 4.94
CA ASP A 139 -4.14 -28.47 5.52
C ASP A 139 -3.72 -29.30 6.74
N GLY A 140 -4.49 -29.18 7.82
CA GLY A 140 -4.35 -29.98 9.03
C GLY A 140 -4.89 -31.40 8.89
N MET A 141 -4.44 -32.29 9.77
CA MET A 141 -5.25 -33.45 10.19
C MET A 141 -4.79 -34.03 11.54
N LYS A 142 -5.80 -34.31 12.38
CA LYS A 142 -5.88 -35.14 13.61
C LYS A 142 -5.64 -34.35 14.92
N LYS A 143 -6.72 -34.01 15.66
CA LYS A 143 -7.42 -34.81 16.70
C LYS A 143 -6.42 -35.28 17.77
N ASP A 144 -6.59 -35.02 19.06
CA ASP A 144 -7.71 -35.50 19.89
C ASP A 144 -8.01 -34.61 21.11
N GLU A 145 -9.26 -34.74 21.55
CA GLU A 145 -9.94 -34.29 22.75
C GLU A 145 -9.24 -34.70 24.06
N MET A 146 -9.23 -33.83 25.09
CA MET A 146 -9.74 -34.13 26.43
C MET A 146 -9.57 -32.97 27.44
N ASN A 147 -10.72 -32.63 28.03
CA ASN A 147 -11.05 -32.16 29.38
C ASN A 147 -9.96 -31.60 30.31
N GLY A 148 -10.28 -30.45 30.90
CA GLY A 148 -9.40 -29.68 31.76
C GLY A 148 -9.16 -30.26 33.15
N VAL A 149 -8.14 -29.70 33.79
CA VAL A 149 -8.11 -29.53 35.24
C VAL A 149 -7.14 -28.39 35.60
N SER A 150 -7.57 -27.67 36.61
CA SER A 150 -6.92 -26.68 37.46
C SER A 150 -5.39 -26.65 37.54
N GLY A 151 -4.84 -25.43 37.64
CA GLY A 151 -3.67 -25.16 38.48
C GLY A 151 -2.62 -24.24 37.88
N CYS A 152 -2.68 -22.94 38.20
CA CYS A 152 -1.46 -22.16 38.44
C CYS A 152 -0.79 -22.75 39.69
N PRO A 153 0.56 -22.86 39.77
CA PRO A 153 1.31 -21.68 40.18
C PRO A 153 2.77 -21.58 39.69
N THR A 154 3.33 -20.40 39.95
CA THR A 154 4.74 -20.12 40.30
C THR A 154 5.81 -20.31 39.24
N GLY A 155 6.31 -19.15 38.78
CA GLY A 155 7.54 -19.04 38.02
C GLY A 155 8.81 -19.23 38.86
N GLN A 156 9.86 -19.52 38.08
CA GLN A 156 11.32 -19.50 38.36
C GLN A 156 11.89 -20.60 39.28
N PRO A 157 13.20 -20.93 39.18
CA PRO A 157 14.14 -20.85 38.04
C PRO A 157 15.01 -22.15 37.91
N ALA A 158 16.04 -22.12 37.05
CA ALA A 158 17.24 -23.00 36.97
C ALA A 158 17.31 -23.87 35.69
N MET A 159 18.20 -23.54 34.74
CA MET A 159 19.63 -23.95 34.65
C MET A 159 19.82 -25.37 34.11
N VAL A 160 20.21 -25.52 32.82
CA VAL A 160 21.12 -26.57 32.31
C VAL A 160 21.72 -26.03 30.99
N VAL A 161 22.92 -25.45 30.99
CA VAL A 161 24.25 -26.06 30.78
C VAL A 161 24.46 -26.71 29.40
N ALA A 162 25.21 -25.96 28.59
CA ALA A 162 26.32 -26.33 27.68
C ALA A 162 26.16 -27.45 26.64
N ILE A 163 26.48 -27.10 25.38
CA ILE A 163 27.57 -27.79 24.67
C ILE A 163 28.38 -26.79 23.83
N LEU A 164 29.69 -26.79 24.11
CA LEU A 164 30.77 -26.17 23.36
C LEU A 164 30.87 -26.75 21.94
N SER A 165 31.15 -25.91 20.96
CA SER A 165 31.98 -26.27 19.80
C SER A 165 32.66 -25.01 19.26
N LEU A 166 33.86 -24.74 19.79
CA LEU A 166 34.83 -23.80 19.22
C LEU A 166 35.40 -24.39 17.92
N LEU A 167 35.37 -23.64 16.82
CA LEU A 167 36.52 -23.58 15.91
C LEU A 167 36.70 -22.15 15.39
N VAL A 168 37.92 -21.69 15.60
CA VAL A 168 38.51 -20.38 15.35
C VAL A 168 39.19 -20.42 13.98
N PHE A 169 39.03 -19.40 13.14
CA PHE A 169 40.04 -18.97 12.15
C PHE A 169 39.81 -17.46 11.91
N SER A 170 40.46 -16.61 12.69
CA SER A 170 41.79 -16.01 12.43
C SER A 170 41.76 -14.95 11.33
N ALA A 171 41.90 -13.70 11.76
CA ALA A 171 42.23 -12.56 10.93
C ALA A 171 43.54 -12.80 10.16
N TYR A 172 43.59 -12.39 8.89
CA TYR A 172 44.84 -12.10 8.22
C TYR A 172 44.75 -10.78 7.47
N PHE A 173 45.74 -9.95 7.78
CA PHE A 173 46.12 -8.67 7.19
C PHE A 173 46.11 -8.69 5.65
N ALA A 174 45.68 -7.57 5.07
CA ALA A 174 46.36 -6.88 3.98
C ALA A 174 46.08 -5.37 4.08
#